data_AF-A0A2V2QJ34-F1
#
_entry.id   AF-A0A2V2QJ34-F1
#
_cell.length_a   1.000
_cell.length_b   1.000
_cell.length_c   1.000
_cell.angle_alpha   90.00
_cell.angle_beta   90.00
_cell.angle_gamma   90.00
#
_symmetry.space_group_name_H-M   'P 1'
#
loop_
_entity.id
_entity.type
_entity.pdbx_description
1 polymer ?
#
loop_
_entity_poly.entity_id
_entity_poly.type
_entity_poly.pdbx_seq_one_letter_code
_entity_poly.pdbx_strand_id
1 'polypeptide(L)'
;MSRVSKPYEIVERALELSTTDGLVVVADEHSSANLRWAGNALTTNGVTRGRTLTVIATVDGAKGTASGVVSRSAVTADDLEPLVRAAEAAARGAGPAEDAQPLVSGV
;
A
#
# COMPACT_ATOMS: atom_id res chain seq x y z
N MET A 1 -8.36 20.87 8.73
CA MET A 1 -9.04 19.61 8.33
C MET A 1 -8.12 18.92 7.33
N SER A 2 -7.54 17.78 7.70
CA SER A 2 -6.72 17.02 6.76
C SER A 2 -7.61 16.59 5.59
N ARG A 3 -7.26 17.03 4.38
CA ARG A 3 -7.96 16.63 3.16
C ARG A 3 -7.74 15.12 3.07
N VAL A 4 -8.81 14.32 3.08
CA VAL A 4 -8.70 12.88 2.83
C VAL A 4 -8.13 12.74 1.41
N SER A 5 -6.84 12.45 1.30
CA SER A 5 -6.19 12.20 0.01
C SER A 5 -6.90 11.04 -0.65
N LYS A 6 -7.32 11.24 -1.89
CA LYS A 6 -7.97 10.19 -2.67
C LYS A 6 -6.98 9.03 -2.84
N PRO A 7 -7.47 7.79 -3.01
CA PRO A 7 -6.59 6.61 -3.05
C PRO A 7 -5.48 6.76 -4.10
N TYR A 8 -5.81 7.26 -5.30
CA TYR A 8 -4.83 7.48 -6.36
C TYR A 8 -3.78 8.53 -5.98
N GLU A 9 -4.13 9.61 -5.27
CA GLU A 9 -3.17 10.64 -4.87
C GLU A 9 -2.10 10.08 -3.92
N ILE A 10 -2.49 9.13 -3.07
CA ILE A 10 -1.55 8.40 -2.21
C ILE A 10 -0.65 7.47 -3.02
N VAL A 11 -1.23 6.75 -3.98
CA VAL A 11 -0.47 5.86 -4.86
C VAL A 11 0.57 6.64 -5.65
N GLU A 12 0.17 7.73 -6.32
CA GLU A 12 1.10 8.59 -7.06
C GLU A 12 2.20 9.14 -6.16
N ARG A 13 1.84 9.61 -4.96
CA ARG A 13 2.84 10.14 -4.02
C ARG A 13 3.83 9.06 -3.55
N ALA A 14 3.37 7.85 -3.31
CA ALA A 14 4.24 6.73 -2.97
C ALA A 14 5.16 6.34 -4.13
N LEU A 15 4.65 6.38 -5.37
CA LEU A 15 5.42 6.14 -6.59
C LEU A 15 6.54 7.17 -6.77
N GLU A 16 6.25 8.46 -6.56
CA GLU A 16 7.22 9.56 -6.63
C GLU A 16 8.38 9.43 -5.63
N LEU A 17 8.19 8.72 -4.51
CA LEU A 17 9.20 8.55 -3.46
C LEU A 17 10.20 7.43 -3.74
N SER A 18 9.89 6.57 -4.72
CA SER A 18 10.68 5.39 -5.03
C SER A 18 12.08 5.75 -5.52
N THR A 19 13.05 4.96 -5.07
CA THR A 19 14.44 4.98 -5.55
C THR A 19 14.89 3.62 -6.08
N THR A 20 13.94 2.71 -6.32
CA THR A 20 14.18 1.34 -6.78
C THR A 20 13.88 1.15 -8.25
N ASP A 21 14.37 0.05 -8.82
CA ASP A 21 14.22 -0.29 -10.23
C ASP A 21 12.76 -0.55 -10.62
N GLY A 22 11.95 -1.02 -9.66
CA GLY A 22 10.50 -1.10 -9.80
C GLY A 22 9.77 -0.88 -8.48
N LEU A 23 8.54 -0.38 -8.57
CA LEU A 23 7.64 -0.17 -7.44
C LEU A 23 6.19 -0.45 -7.86
N VAL A 24 5.50 -1.26 -7.06
CA VAL A 24 4.06 -1.48 -7.16
C VAL A 24 3.42 -1.04 -5.85
N VAL A 25 2.35 -0.26 -5.96
CA VAL A 25 1.60 0.23 -4.79
C VAL A 25 0.13 -0.17 -4.94
N VAL A 26 -0.39 -0.86 -3.94
CA VAL A 26 -1.80 -1.29 -3.88
C VAL A 26 -2.48 -0.55 -2.74
N ALA A 27 -3.47 0.28 -3.08
CA ALA A 27 -4.35 0.92 -2.11
C ALA A 27 -5.67 0.15 -2.01
N ASP A 28 -5.92 -0.47 -0.86
CA ASP A 28 -7.18 -1.13 -0.51
C ASP A 28 -8.02 -0.18 0.35
N GLU A 29 -9.24 0.09 -0.08
CA GLU A 29 -10.24 0.90 0.64
C GLU A 29 -11.45 0.02 0.97
N HIS A 30 -11.85 0.02 2.25
CA HIS A 30 -13.08 -0.64 2.66
C HIS A 30 -13.98 0.33 3.44
N SER A 31 -15.28 0.21 3.21
CA SER A 31 -16.31 0.89 3.98
C SER A 31 -17.37 -0.12 4.39
N SER A 32 -17.72 -0.15 5.66
CA SER A 32 -18.77 -1.02 6.20
C SER A 32 -19.78 -0.22 6.98
N ALA A 33 -21.04 -0.66 6.91
CA ALA A 33 -22.12 -0.16 7.75
C ALA A 33 -22.57 -1.28 8.70
N ASN A 34 -22.49 -1.02 10.00
CA ASN A 34 -22.89 -1.93 11.06
C ASN A 34 -24.18 -1.41 11.70
N LEU A 35 -25.30 -2.05 11.35
CA LEU A 35 -26.64 -1.70 11.81
C LEU A 35 -27.16 -2.78 12.75
N ARG A 36 -27.76 -2.38 13.88
CA ARG A 36 -28.44 -3.30 14.82
C ARG A 36 -29.84 -2.78 15.12
N TRP A 37 -30.82 -3.67 15.16
CA TRP A 37 -32.22 -3.35 15.49
C TRP A 37 -32.70 -4.12 16.72
N ALA A 38 -33.67 -3.55 17.42
CA ALA A 38 -34.53 -4.21 18.38
C ALA A 38 -35.99 -3.98 17.97
N GLY A 39 -36.63 -5.02 17.44
CA GLY A 39 -37.91 -4.86 16.74
C GLY A 39 -37.74 -3.99 15.49
N ASN A 40 -38.52 -2.91 15.40
CA ASN A 40 -38.43 -1.91 14.33
C ASN A 40 -37.55 -0.70 14.69
N ALA A 41 -36.95 -0.68 15.89
CA ALA A 41 -36.08 0.42 16.33
C ALA A 41 -34.61 0.11 16.03
N LEU A 42 -33.92 1.02 15.34
CA LEU A 42 -32.47 0.94 15.11
C LEU A 42 -31.72 1.34 16.38
N THR A 43 -31.00 0.41 17.00
CA THR A 43 -30.27 0.60 18.28
C THR A 43 -28.79 0.89 18.09
N THR A 44 -28.22 0.50 16.95
CA THR A 44 -26.85 0.88 16.58
C THR A 44 -26.80 1.23 15.11
N ASN A 45 -26.17 2.36 14.81
CA ASN A 45 -25.83 2.77 13.46
C ASN A 45 -24.37 3.22 13.45
N GLY A 46 -23.47 2.36 12.97
CA GLY A 46 -22.06 2.66 12.83
C GLY A 46 -21.61 2.53 11.38
N VAL A 47 -20.79 3.47 10.91
CA VAL A 47 -20.07 3.35 9.63
C VAL A 47 -18.59 3.38 9.93
N THR A 48 -17.86 2.41 9.38
CA THR A 48 -16.41 2.35 9.47
C THR A 48 -15.82 2.48 8.07
N ARG A 49 -14.74 3.24 7.96
CA ARG A 49 -13.89 3.28 6.77
C ARG A 49 -12.49 2.90 7.18
N GLY A 50 -11.81 2.15 6.33
CA GLY A 50 -10.43 1.82 6.53
C GLY A 50 -9.69 1.74 5.20
N ARG A 51 -8.38 1.94 5.32
CA ARG A 51 -7.44 1.93 4.22
C ARG A 51 -6.23 1.10 4.61
N THR A 52 -5.77 0.29 3.68
CA THR A 52 -4.48 -0.41 3.75
C THR A 52 -3.67 -0.08 2.50
N LEU A 53 -2.41 0.30 2.68
CA LEU A 53 -1.46 0.51 1.60
C LEU A 53 -0.41 -0.58 1.65
N THR A 54 -0.22 -1.28 0.54
CA THR A 54 0.82 -2.28 0.36
C THR A 54 1.82 -1.77 -0.67
N VAL A 55 3.09 -1.66 -0.28
CA VAL A 55 4.19 -1.25 -1.14
C VAL A 55 5.08 -2.45 -1.41
N ILE A 56 5.35 -2.68 -2.69
CA ILE A 56 6.19 -3.77 -3.20
C ILE A 56 7.32 -3.12 -3.99
N ALA A 57 8.53 -3.18 -3.48
CA ALA A 57 9.72 -2.64 -4.13
C ALA A 57 10.53 -3.77 -4.74
N THR A 58 11.02 -3.58 -5.97
CA THR A 58 11.93 -4.52 -6.65
C THR A 58 13.26 -3.83 -6.92
N VAL A 59 14.37 -4.51 -6.60
CA VAL A 59 15.73 -4.00 -6.84
C VAL A 59 16.53 -5.00 -7.66
N ASP A 60 17.20 -4.51 -8.69
CA ASP A 60 18.07 -5.31 -9.54
C ASP A 60 19.44 -5.46 -8.88
N GLY A 61 19.72 -6.66 -8.39
CA GLY A 61 20.99 -7.04 -7.79
C GLY A 61 21.91 -7.75 -8.78
N ALA A 62 23.19 -7.88 -8.41
CA ALA A 62 24.19 -8.57 -9.23
C ALA A 62 23.87 -10.04 -9.56
N LYS A 63 22.96 -10.67 -8.79
CA LYS A 63 22.55 -12.08 -8.93
C LYS A 63 21.10 -12.25 -9.42
N GLY A 64 20.43 -11.16 -9.77
CA GLY A 64 19.00 -11.13 -10.12
C GLY A 64 18.21 -10.14 -9.27
N THR A 65 16.93 -9.99 -9.61
CA THR A 65 16.02 -9.04 -8.96
C THR A 65 15.55 -9.58 -7.60
N ALA A 66 15.64 -8.75 -6.56
CA ALA A 66 15.07 -9.02 -5.24
C ALA A 66 13.82 -8.17 -5.02
N SER A 67 12.92 -8.60 -4.15
CA SER A 67 11.66 -7.90 -3.85
C SER A 67 11.43 -7.76 -2.35
N GLY A 68 10.78 -6.67 -1.94
CA GLY A 68 10.42 -6.37 -0.56
C GLY A 68 9.00 -5.86 -0.47
N VAL A 69 8.20 -6.42 0.44
CA VAL A 69 6.78 -6.08 0.62
C VAL A 69 6.53 -5.57 2.03
N VAL A 70 5.90 -4.40 2.14
CA VAL A 70 5.43 -3.87 3.43
C VAL A 70 4.00 -3.37 3.28
N SER A 71 3.15 -3.76 4.22
CA SER A 71 1.74 -3.34 4.27
C SER A 71 1.46 -2.59 5.57
N ARG A 72 0.69 -1.50 5.48
CA ARG A 72 0.30 -0.68 6.63
C ARG A 72 -1.15 -0.23 6.49
N SER A 73 -1.90 -0.29 7.59
CA SER A 73 -3.24 0.29 7.69
C SER A 73 -3.20 1.70 8.30
N ALA A 74 -4.25 2.48 8.09
CA ALA A 74 -4.39 3.85 8.63
C ALA A 74 -3.23 4.79 8.21
N VAL A 75 -2.80 4.69 6.95
CA VAL A 75 -1.68 5.45 6.40
C VAL A 75 -2.04 6.92 6.22
N THR A 76 -1.25 7.79 6.82
CA THR A 76 -1.27 9.25 6.59
C THR A 76 -0.25 9.65 5.51
N ALA A 77 -0.26 10.91 5.08
CA ALA A 77 0.72 11.41 4.13
C ALA A 77 2.17 11.30 4.67
N ASP A 78 2.35 11.53 5.97
CA ASP A 78 3.66 11.47 6.64
C ASP A 78 4.17 10.03 6.82
N ASP A 79 3.27 9.03 6.74
CA ASP A 79 3.63 7.62 6.79
C ASP A 79 4.18 7.07 5.47
N LEU A 80 4.00 7.79 4.36
CA LEU A 80 4.30 7.26 3.02
C LEU A 80 5.79 7.05 2.80
N GLU A 81 6.63 8.04 3.08
CA GLU A 81 8.06 7.90 2.89
C GLU A 81 8.66 6.81 3.79
N PRO A 82 8.38 6.75 5.10
CA PRO A 82 8.83 5.63 5.94
C PRO A 82 8.38 4.26 5.42
N LEU A 83 7.15 4.15 4.92
CA LEU A 83 6.62 2.90 4.37
C LEU A 83 7.35 2.47 3.09
N VAL A 84 7.58 3.41 2.16
CA VAL A 84 8.35 3.14 0.94
C VAL A 84 9.77 2.71 1.31
N ARG A 85 10.48 3.47 2.15
CA ARG A 85 11.85 3.14 2.59
C ARG A 85 11.93 1.77 3.25
N ALA A 86 10.92 1.38 4.03
CA ALA A 86 10.86 0.05 4.62
C ALA A 86 10.76 -1.07 3.57
N ALA A 87 9.93 -0.90 2.53
CA ALA A 87 9.83 -1.86 1.43
C ALA A 87 11.13 -1.94 0.62
N GLU A 88 11.77 -0.81 0.32
CA GLU A 88 13.06 -0.80 -0.37
C GLU A 88 14.16 -1.47 0.46
N ALA A 89 14.21 -1.20 1.77
CA ALA A 89 15.17 -1.84 2.66
C ALA A 89 14.96 -3.36 2.74
N ALA A 90 13.70 -3.81 2.78
CA ALA A 90 13.36 -5.23 2.70
C ALA A 90 13.83 -5.85 1.38
N ALA A 91 13.64 -5.16 0.25
CA ALA A 91 14.07 -5.62 -1.07
C ALA A 91 15.60 -5.77 -1.15
N ARG A 92 16.35 -4.74 -0.70
CA ARG A 92 17.83 -4.75 -0.70
C ARG A 92 18.41 -5.80 0.27
N GLY A 93 17.68 -6.13 1.33
CA GLY A 93 18.08 -7.16 2.30
C GLY A 93 17.72 -8.59 1.88
N ALA A 94 16.92 -8.76 0.83
CA ALA A 94 16.48 -10.07 0.35
C ALA A 94 17.46 -10.69 -0.67
N GLY A 95 17.33 -12.00 -0.88
CA GLY A 95 17.97 -12.70 -1.99
C GLY A 95 17.22 -12.47 -3.32
N PRO A 96 17.84 -12.81 -4.47
CA PRO A 96 17.16 -12.75 -5.75
C PRO A 96 15.96 -13.71 -5.76
N ALA A 97 14.84 -13.26 -6.31
CA ALA A 97 13.65 -14.07 -6.48
C ALA A 97 13.83 -15.02 -7.67
N GLU A 98 13.54 -16.31 -7.49
CA GLU A 98 13.67 -17.35 -8.53
C GLU A 98 12.68 -17.15 -9.68
N ASP A 99 11.54 -16.52 -9.38
CA ASP A 99 10.42 -16.24 -10.27
C ASP A 99 10.38 -14.78 -10.73
N ALA A 100 11.49 -14.05 -10.59
CA ALA A 100 11.59 -12.67 -11.02
C ALA A 100 11.17 -12.50 -12.49
N GLN A 101 10.17 -11.63 -12.71
CA GLN A 101 9.71 -11.21 -14.04
C GLN A 101 9.75 -9.69 -14.12
N PRO A 102 10.03 -9.12 -15.31
CA PRO A 102 9.94 -7.68 -15.52
C PRO A 102 8.53 -7.16 -15.18
N LEU A 103 8.46 -5.93 -14.67
CA LEU A 103 7.19 -5.24 -14.55
C LEU A 103 6.55 -5.04 -15.93
N VAL A 104 5.22 -5.12 -15.98
CA VAL A 104 4.48 -4.89 -17.22
C VAL A 104 4.68 -3.44 -17.66
N SER A 105 5.34 -3.25 -18.80
CA SER A 105 5.48 -1.95 -19.44
C SER A 105 4.31 -1.72 -20.40
N GLY A 106 3.60 -0.59 -20.26
CA GLY A 106 2.75 0.05 -21.29
C GLY A 106 1.77 -0.83 -22.10
N VAL A 107 0.48 -0.48 -22.06
CA VAL A 107 -0.50 -0.87 -23.09
C VAL A 107 -0.74 0.32 -24.00
#